data_AF-A0A2V6CLZ9-F1
#
_entry.id   AF-A0A2V6CLZ9-F1
#
_cell.length_a   1.000
_cell.length_b   1.000
_cell.length_c   1.000
_cell.angle_alpha   90.00
_cell.angle_beta   90.00
_cell.angle_gamma   90.00
#
_symmetry.space_group_name_H-M   'P 1'
#
loop_
_entity.id
_entity.type
_entity.pdbx_description
1 polymer ?
#
loop_
_entity_poly.entity_id
_entity_poly.type
_entity_poly.pdbx_seq_one_letter_code
_entity_poly.pdbx_strand_id
1 'polypeptide(L)'
;MQATSSQLINSARFRILVFTLLIACLQFYTGHAGATSINVGLGASPNITSDHGASFTDIAGTALQGQTLSLDFFFLNGKFVRLFSATSNTFDILITLQTNGAGQVGFLDGTGYLFDQQGNPLDAPQMLGSASGNGSMAAGLLPLLAGGLQRPLDFFGVHFDLILPNNPSIAITSSDFGLLSDPGAPFGIGPGVPRDITTPDTGSSFTLLCLGSLGLMLVRMRLTRAS
;
A
#
# COMPACT_ATOMS: atom_id res chain seq x y z
N MET A 1 24.12 19.03 66.07
CA MET A 1 23.26 17.85 65.78
C MET A 1 23.87 17.13 64.58
N GLN A 2 24.75 16.14 64.81
CA GLN A 2 25.43 15.40 63.76
C GLN A 2 24.57 14.20 63.35
N ALA A 3 24.19 14.12 62.07
CA ALA A 3 23.59 12.90 61.53
C ALA A 3 24.64 11.78 61.58
N THR A 4 24.29 10.67 62.21
CA THR A 4 25.15 9.48 62.31
C THR A 4 25.40 8.90 60.92
N SER A 5 26.62 8.43 60.67
CA SER A 5 27.10 7.94 59.36
C SER A 5 26.17 6.87 58.74
N SER A 6 25.45 6.11 59.54
CA SER A 6 24.46 5.11 59.09
C SER A 6 23.21 5.72 58.43
N GLN A 7 22.74 6.89 58.87
CA GLN A 7 21.58 7.60 58.31
C GLN A 7 21.88 8.15 56.91
N LEU A 8 23.11 8.65 56.71
CA LEU A 8 23.59 9.14 55.42
C LEU A 8 23.68 8.02 54.39
N ILE A 9 24.18 6.84 54.78
CA ILE A 9 24.32 5.67 53.89
C ILE A 9 22.96 5.14 53.43
N ASN A 10 21.95 5.10 54.31
CA ASN A 10 20.60 4.64 53.94
C ASN A 10 19.89 5.61 52.99
N SER A 11 20.06 6.93 53.19
CA SER A 11 19.49 7.94 52.29
C SER A 11 20.12 7.92 50.89
N ALA A 12 21.43 7.65 50.80
CA ALA A 12 22.13 7.53 49.54
C ALA A 12 21.73 6.25 48.78
N ARG A 13 21.61 5.12 49.48
CA ARG A 13 21.16 3.85 48.89
C ARG A 13 19.72 3.91 48.37
N PHE A 14 18.82 4.57 49.12
CA PHE A 14 17.44 4.77 48.68
C PHE A 14 17.35 5.67 47.44
N ARG A 15 18.13 6.75 47.39
CA ARG A 15 18.19 7.66 46.22
C ARG A 15 18.76 6.97 44.98
N ILE A 16 19.81 6.16 45.15
CA ILE A 16 20.40 5.39 44.06
C ILE A 16 19.37 4.39 43.52
N LEU A 17 18.69 3.64 44.40
CA LEU A 17 17.69 2.64 44.00
C LEU A 17 16.47 3.25 43.29
N VAL A 18 16.00 4.42 43.73
CA VAL A 18 14.94 5.18 43.04
C VAL A 18 15.41 5.69 41.68
N PHE A 19 16.66 6.16 41.55
CA PHE A 19 17.24 6.57 40.27
C PHE A 19 17.40 5.40 39.28
N THR A 20 17.84 4.22 39.74
CA THR A 20 17.93 3.04 38.88
C THR A 20 16.54 2.57 38.42
N LEU A 21 15.53 2.65 39.29
CA LEU A 21 14.16 2.29 38.92
C LEU A 21 13.57 3.28 37.90
N LEU A 22 13.88 4.58 38.03
CA LEU A 22 13.43 5.61 37.09
C LEU A 22 14.10 5.44 35.71
N ILE A 23 15.40 5.14 35.68
CA ILE A 23 16.15 4.89 34.44
C ILE A 23 15.67 3.59 33.77
N ALA A 24 15.41 2.53 34.54
CA ALA A 24 14.82 1.31 34.01
C ALA A 24 13.41 1.55 33.44
N CYS A 25 12.60 2.40 34.08
CA CYS A 25 11.28 2.78 33.59
C CYS A 25 11.36 3.62 32.30
N LEU A 26 12.34 4.53 32.20
CA LEU A 26 12.61 5.33 30.99
C LEU A 26 13.09 4.48 29.80
N GLN A 27 13.75 3.34 30.04
CA GLN A 27 14.16 2.40 28.98
C GLN A 27 12.99 1.59 28.38
N PHE A 28 11.86 1.48 29.07
CA PHE A 28 10.64 0.85 28.53
C PHE A 28 9.76 1.83 27.73
N TYR A 29 10.04 3.13 27.74
CA TYR A 29 9.18 4.15 27.13
C TYR A 29 9.71 4.77 25.84
N THR A 30 10.81 4.26 25.28
CA THR A 30 11.33 4.73 23.99
C THR A 30 11.49 3.60 22.99
N GLY A 31 10.45 2.80 22.82
CA GLY A 31 10.17 2.25 21.50
C GLY A 31 9.42 3.32 20.72
N HIS A 32 10.12 4.16 19.95
CA HIS A 32 9.48 4.67 18.74
C HIS A 32 9.17 3.41 17.93
N ALA A 33 7.92 2.96 17.96
CA ALA A 33 7.48 1.84 17.16
C ALA A 33 7.66 2.26 15.70
N GLY A 34 8.79 1.86 15.11
CA GLY A 34 8.94 1.91 13.67
C GLY A 34 7.85 1.06 13.03
N ALA A 35 7.45 1.43 11.81
CA ALA A 35 6.52 0.63 11.05
C ALA A 35 7.02 -0.82 10.93
N THR A 36 6.11 -1.77 11.05
CA THR A 36 6.42 -3.18 10.83
C THR A 36 6.63 -3.39 9.35
N SER A 37 7.84 -3.80 8.97
CA SER A 37 8.16 -4.06 7.56
C SER A 37 7.57 -5.39 7.11
N ILE A 38 6.77 -5.36 6.05
CA ILE A 38 6.15 -6.50 5.38
C ILE A 38 6.79 -6.65 4.01
N ASN A 39 7.40 -7.79 3.76
CA ASN A 39 8.03 -8.09 2.48
C ASN A 39 7.03 -8.76 1.52
N VAL A 40 6.67 -8.07 0.45
CA VAL A 40 5.68 -8.55 -0.52
C VAL A 40 6.35 -9.16 -1.75
N GLY A 41 6.07 -10.44 -2.00
CA GLY A 41 6.53 -11.16 -3.18
C GLY A 41 5.61 -10.98 -4.38
N LEU A 42 5.93 -10.08 -5.30
CA LEU A 42 5.09 -9.79 -6.48
C LEU A 42 5.12 -10.84 -7.63
N GLY A 43 5.55 -12.08 -7.37
CA GLY A 43 5.59 -13.13 -8.40
C GLY A 43 6.65 -12.93 -9.50
N ALA A 44 6.40 -13.34 -10.75
CA ALA A 44 7.35 -13.18 -11.86
C ALA A 44 7.33 -11.75 -12.44
N SER A 45 8.48 -11.30 -12.99
CA SER A 45 8.63 -10.01 -13.67
C SER A 45 9.34 -10.20 -15.02
N PRO A 46 8.97 -9.47 -16.09
CA PRO A 46 7.89 -8.48 -16.14
C PRO A 46 6.51 -9.15 -16.12
N ASN A 47 5.52 -8.48 -15.52
CA ASN A 47 4.13 -8.89 -15.56
C ASN A 47 3.24 -7.68 -15.82
N ILE A 48 2.29 -7.78 -16.76
CA ILE A 48 1.30 -6.75 -17.06
C ILE A 48 -0.06 -7.36 -16.73
N THR A 49 -0.75 -6.81 -15.75
CA THR A 49 -1.97 -7.39 -15.18
C THR A 49 -2.94 -6.28 -14.73
N SER A 50 -4.16 -6.66 -14.38
CA SER A 50 -5.13 -5.78 -13.73
C SER A 50 -5.46 -6.22 -12.30
N ASP A 51 -4.89 -7.34 -11.86
CA ASP A 51 -5.08 -7.89 -10.52
C ASP A 51 -3.79 -8.59 -10.08
N HIS A 52 -3.37 -8.34 -8.85
CA HIS A 52 -2.32 -9.09 -8.18
C HIS A 52 -2.54 -9.12 -6.66
N GLY A 53 -2.29 -10.27 -6.05
CA GLY A 53 -2.40 -10.44 -4.60
C GLY A 53 -1.22 -11.22 -4.01
N ALA A 54 -0.93 -10.96 -2.74
CA ALA A 54 0.08 -11.65 -1.96
C ALA A 54 -0.37 -11.80 -0.50
N SER A 55 -0.31 -13.02 0.03
CA SER A 55 -0.61 -13.30 1.43
C SER A 55 0.61 -13.07 2.32
N PHE A 56 0.38 -12.64 3.56
CA PHE A 56 1.41 -12.45 4.59
C PHE A 56 0.87 -12.79 5.99
N THR A 57 1.77 -13.01 6.95
CA THR A 57 1.39 -13.53 8.30
C THR A 57 2.11 -12.81 9.45
N ASP A 58 2.90 -11.79 9.14
CA ASP A 58 3.77 -11.08 10.09
C ASP A 58 3.00 -10.44 11.26
N ILE A 59 1.70 -10.14 11.05
CA ILE A 59 0.82 -9.57 12.07
C ILE A 59 -0.22 -10.57 12.60
N ALA A 60 -0.12 -11.85 12.24
CA ALA A 60 -0.99 -12.90 12.78
C ALA A 60 -0.80 -13.03 14.30
N GLY A 61 -1.90 -13.24 15.01
CA GLY A 61 -1.95 -13.25 16.47
C GLY A 61 -2.16 -11.87 17.11
N THR A 62 -2.14 -10.78 16.33
CA THR A 62 -2.42 -9.44 16.86
C THR A 62 -3.88 -9.33 17.29
N ALA A 63 -4.11 -9.13 18.58
CA ALA A 63 -5.45 -8.90 19.15
C ALA A 63 -5.97 -7.50 18.81
N LEU A 64 -7.29 -7.35 18.65
CA LEU A 64 -7.91 -6.07 18.29
C LEU A 64 -8.18 -5.25 19.57
N GLN A 65 -7.28 -4.36 19.94
CA GLN A 65 -7.32 -3.61 21.22
C GLN A 65 -7.54 -2.10 21.02
N GLY A 66 -7.99 -1.65 19.84
CA GLY A 66 -8.07 -0.22 19.55
C GLY A 66 -6.71 0.43 19.23
N GLN A 67 -5.65 -0.36 19.06
CA GLN A 67 -4.30 0.13 18.86
C GLN A 67 -4.03 0.53 17.42
N THR A 68 -3.00 1.37 17.25
CA THR A 68 -2.44 1.68 15.94
C THR A 68 -1.42 0.62 15.52
N LEU A 69 -1.49 0.17 14.26
CA LEU A 69 -0.47 -0.59 13.56
C LEU A 69 0.09 0.26 12.42
N SER A 70 1.39 0.49 12.45
CA SER A 70 2.11 1.13 11.34
C SER A 70 2.82 0.04 10.54
N LEU A 71 2.59 -0.03 9.23
CA LEU A 71 3.02 -1.11 8.34
C LEU A 71 3.68 -0.55 7.08
N ASP A 72 4.88 -1.04 6.76
CA ASP A 72 5.59 -0.73 5.51
C ASP A 72 5.65 -1.94 4.60
N PHE A 73 4.97 -1.91 3.47
CA PHE A 73 4.99 -2.97 2.47
C PHE A 73 6.10 -2.71 1.44
N PHE A 74 7.15 -3.54 1.43
CA PHE A 74 8.26 -3.46 0.48
C PHE A 74 8.17 -4.51 -0.61
N PHE A 75 8.37 -4.12 -1.86
CA PHE A 75 8.39 -5.07 -2.98
C PHE A 75 9.76 -5.75 -3.11
N LEU A 76 9.76 -7.08 -2.93
CA LEU A 76 10.98 -7.89 -2.93
C LEU A 76 11.69 -7.92 -4.28
N ASN A 77 13.00 -8.20 -4.24
CA ASN A 77 13.87 -8.41 -5.41
C ASN A 77 13.99 -7.20 -6.35
N GLY A 78 13.97 -5.98 -5.78
CA GLY A 78 14.11 -4.74 -6.55
C GLY A 78 12.95 -4.49 -7.51
N LYS A 79 11.77 -5.03 -7.20
CA LYS A 79 10.57 -4.84 -8.01
C LYS A 79 9.89 -3.53 -7.68
N PHE A 80 9.07 -3.08 -8.62
CA PHE A 80 8.23 -1.92 -8.51
C PHE A 80 6.90 -2.19 -9.20
N VAL A 81 5.89 -1.43 -8.83
CA VAL A 81 4.62 -1.38 -9.56
C VAL A 81 4.61 -0.10 -10.38
N ARG A 82 4.29 -0.23 -11.68
CA ARG A 82 4.11 0.87 -12.61
C ARG A 82 2.63 1.07 -12.91
N LEU A 83 2.13 2.26 -12.58
CA LEU A 83 0.87 2.74 -13.11
C LEU A 83 1.15 3.35 -14.48
N PHE A 84 0.57 2.79 -15.54
CA PHE A 84 0.61 3.32 -16.90
C PHE A 84 -0.42 4.44 -17.08
N SER A 85 -0.28 5.22 -18.15
CA SER A 85 -1.31 6.17 -18.59
C SER A 85 -2.67 5.48 -18.82
N ALA A 86 -2.66 4.22 -19.25
CA ALA A 86 -3.85 3.38 -19.43
C ALA A 86 -4.37 2.69 -18.16
N THR A 87 -3.67 2.76 -17.02
CA THR A 87 -4.17 2.18 -15.76
C THR A 87 -5.46 2.89 -15.34
N SER A 88 -6.36 2.22 -14.62
CA SER A 88 -7.61 2.86 -14.22
C SER A 88 -7.38 3.98 -13.21
N ASN A 89 -8.29 4.96 -13.19
CA ASN A 89 -8.33 5.96 -12.12
C ASN A 89 -8.84 5.37 -10.80
N THR A 90 -9.51 4.21 -10.86
CA THR A 90 -9.96 3.39 -9.72
C THR A 90 -8.94 2.31 -9.37
N PHE A 91 -7.66 2.57 -9.61
CA PHE A 91 -6.61 1.68 -9.12
C PHE A 91 -6.62 1.69 -7.59
N ASP A 92 -6.68 0.49 -7.01
CA ASP A 92 -6.90 0.27 -5.60
C ASP A 92 -5.74 -0.55 -5.03
N ILE A 93 -5.30 -0.15 -3.84
CA ILE A 93 -4.38 -0.95 -3.01
C ILE A 93 -5.12 -1.33 -1.76
N LEU A 94 -5.21 -2.63 -1.50
CA LEU A 94 -6.03 -3.18 -0.43
C LEU A 94 -5.18 -4.00 0.54
N ILE A 95 -5.42 -3.82 1.83
CA ILE A 95 -5.06 -4.78 2.87
C ILE A 95 -6.34 -5.44 3.39
N THR A 96 -6.35 -6.76 3.42
CA THR A 96 -7.44 -7.54 4.03
C THR A 96 -6.89 -8.34 5.20
N LEU A 97 -7.54 -8.22 6.35
CA LEU A 97 -7.20 -8.92 7.58
C LEU A 97 -8.29 -9.95 7.87
N GLN A 98 -7.90 -11.22 7.91
CA GLN A 98 -8.77 -12.29 8.40
C GLN A 98 -8.62 -12.40 9.90
N THR A 99 -9.68 -12.78 10.60
CA THR A 99 -9.70 -12.91 12.06
C THR A 99 -10.27 -14.25 12.50
N ASN A 100 -10.17 -14.52 13.80
CA ASN A 100 -10.86 -15.65 14.45
C ASN A 100 -12.31 -15.30 14.87
N GLY A 101 -12.81 -14.10 14.53
CA GLY A 101 -14.18 -13.67 14.79
C GLY A 101 -15.18 -14.19 13.76
N ALA A 102 -16.46 -13.91 14.00
CA ALA A 102 -17.55 -14.18 13.07
C ALA A 102 -18.45 -12.94 12.92
N GLY A 103 -19.13 -12.82 11.78
CA GLY A 103 -19.91 -11.62 11.46
C GLY A 103 -19.03 -10.38 11.33
N GLN A 104 -19.63 -9.20 11.49
CA GLN A 104 -18.93 -7.93 11.37
C GLN A 104 -18.01 -7.69 12.58
N VAL A 105 -16.70 -7.71 12.36
CA VAL A 105 -15.68 -7.62 13.42
C VAL A 105 -15.25 -6.19 13.76
N GLY A 106 -15.69 -5.22 12.95
CA GLY A 106 -15.33 -3.81 13.04
C GLY A 106 -14.67 -3.29 11.77
N PHE A 107 -14.50 -1.97 11.69
CA PHE A 107 -13.86 -1.30 10.57
C PHE A 107 -12.47 -0.84 10.96
N LEU A 108 -11.56 -0.89 9.99
CA LEU A 108 -10.27 -0.22 10.08
C LEU A 108 -10.46 1.27 9.82
N ASP A 109 -9.62 2.08 10.47
CA ASP A 109 -9.48 3.51 10.19
C ASP A 109 -7.99 3.83 10.01
N GLY A 110 -7.67 5.00 9.47
CA GLY A 110 -6.31 5.50 9.36
C GLY A 110 -5.94 6.03 7.98
N THR A 111 -4.64 6.01 7.69
CA THR A 111 -4.05 6.66 6.51
C THR A 111 -3.03 5.78 5.81
N GLY A 112 -2.72 6.09 4.55
CA GLY A 112 -1.61 5.47 3.84
C GLY A 112 -1.04 6.34 2.73
N TYR A 113 0.13 5.96 2.23
CA TYR A 113 0.78 6.62 1.09
C TYR A 113 1.69 5.65 0.33
N LEU A 114 2.02 5.99 -0.91
CA LEU A 114 3.03 5.28 -1.69
C LEU A 114 4.41 5.87 -1.43
N PHE A 115 5.46 5.06 -1.51
CA PHE A 115 6.83 5.55 -1.45
C PHE A 115 7.71 5.11 -2.61
N ASP A 116 8.73 5.93 -2.88
CA ASP A 116 9.74 5.72 -3.92
C ASP A 116 10.80 4.68 -3.51
N GLN A 117 11.78 4.42 -4.37
CA GLN A 117 12.84 3.44 -4.12
C GLN A 117 13.70 3.79 -2.89
N GLN A 118 13.78 5.06 -2.51
CA GLN A 118 14.52 5.55 -1.36
C GLN A 118 13.66 5.56 -0.08
N GLY A 119 12.39 5.17 -0.17
CA GLY A 119 11.44 5.20 0.94
C GLY A 119 10.81 6.57 1.20
N ASN A 120 10.98 7.54 0.28
CA ASN A 120 10.34 8.84 0.44
C ASN A 120 8.87 8.75 0.00
N PRO A 121 7.95 9.42 0.71
CA PRO A 121 6.56 9.49 0.30
C PRO A 121 6.43 10.19 -1.07
N LEU A 122 5.63 9.59 -1.96
CA LEU A 122 5.32 10.14 -3.28
C LEU A 122 4.20 11.20 -3.23
N ASP A 123 3.38 11.18 -2.18
CA ASP A 123 2.32 12.15 -1.90
C ASP A 123 2.08 12.21 -0.37
N ALA A 124 1.26 13.17 0.07
CA ALA A 124 0.79 13.23 1.43
C ALA A 124 -0.06 11.98 1.79
N PRO A 125 -0.09 11.55 3.06
CA PRO A 125 -0.96 10.48 3.51
C PRO A 125 -2.44 10.76 3.18
N GLN A 126 -3.11 9.76 2.61
CA GLN A 126 -4.53 9.80 2.26
C GLN A 126 -5.33 8.96 3.26
N MET A 127 -6.57 9.37 3.53
CA MET A 127 -7.50 8.58 4.35
C MET A 127 -7.87 7.28 3.65
N LEU A 128 -7.96 6.20 4.42
CA LEU A 128 -8.32 4.89 3.89
C LEU A 128 -9.85 4.74 3.77
N GLY A 129 -10.30 4.11 2.69
CA GLY A 129 -11.61 3.48 2.66
C GLY A 129 -11.55 2.15 3.42
N SER A 130 -12.63 1.77 4.11
CA SER A 130 -12.67 0.52 4.86
C SER A 130 -13.96 -0.28 4.69
N ALA A 131 -13.84 -1.59 4.87
CA ALA A 131 -14.94 -2.53 4.80
C ALA A 131 -14.81 -3.59 5.91
N SER A 132 -15.94 -4.16 6.32
CA SER A 132 -16.00 -5.23 7.31
C SER A 132 -16.94 -6.31 6.81
N GLY A 133 -16.49 -7.55 6.89
CA GLY A 133 -17.20 -8.73 6.42
C GLY A 133 -17.25 -9.82 7.49
N ASN A 134 -17.68 -11.02 7.10
CA ASN A 134 -17.83 -12.16 8.00
C ASN A 134 -16.46 -12.66 8.51
N GLY A 135 -16.02 -12.17 9.67
CA GLY A 135 -14.72 -12.52 10.26
C GLY A 135 -13.53 -11.79 9.63
N SER A 136 -13.77 -10.79 8.77
CA SER A 136 -12.72 -10.07 8.05
C SER A 136 -12.93 -8.56 8.06
N MET A 137 -11.85 -7.83 7.87
CA MET A 137 -11.86 -6.38 7.68
C MET A 137 -10.85 -6.01 6.60
N ALA A 138 -11.14 -4.96 5.84
CA ALA A 138 -10.26 -4.47 4.79
C ALA A 138 -10.13 -2.96 4.88
N ALA A 139 -8.96 -2.45 4.50
CA ALA A 139 -8.69 -1.04 4.31
C ALA A 139 -7.95 -0.87 2.98
N GLY A 140 -8.15 0.26 2.32
CA GLY A 140 -7.46 0.53 1.08
C GLY A 140 -7.36 2.01 0.76
N LEU A 141 -6.40 2.31 -0.10
CA LEU A 141 -6.26 3.62 -0.71
C LEU A 141 -7.17 3.66 -1.95
N LEU A 142 -8.34 4.30 -1.81
CA LEU A 142 -9.47 4.21 -2.75
C LEU A 142 -10.09 5.60 -3.03
N PRO A 143 -10.21 6.04 -4.29
CA PRO A 143 -9.29 5.75 -5.39
C PRO A 143 -7.96 6.49 -5.17
N LEU A 144 -6.84 5.77 -5.32
CA LEU A 144 -5.47 6.25 -5.06
C LEU A 144 -5.11 7.58 -5.75
N LEU A 145 -5.76 7.88 -6.87
CA LEU A 145 -5.43 8.97 -7.79
C LEU A 145 -6.24 10.26 -7.55
N ALA A 146 -7.05 10.33 -6.50
CA ALA A 146 -7.71 11.58 -6.11
C ALA A 146 -6.70 12.69 -5.76
N GLY A 147 -5.46 12.34 -5.38
CA GLY A 147 -4.38 13.25 -4.96
C GLY A 147 -3.55 13.90 -6.08
N GLY A 148 -3.78 13.56 -7.35
CA GLY A 148 -3.08 14.23 -8.47
C GLY A 148 -1.70 13.66 -8.85
N LEU A 149 -1.38 12.44 -8.43
CA LEU A 149 -0.20 11.71 -8.89
C LEU A 149 -0.21 11.57 -10.43
N GLN A 150 0.89 12.01 -11.08
CA GLN A 150 1.03 11.95 -12.53
C GLN A 150 1.48 10.57 -13.00
N ARG A 151 0.86 10.07 -14.08
CA ARG A 151 1.20 8.80 -14.72
C ARG A 151 2.00 9.03 -16.02
N PRO A 152 2.91 8.11 -16.40
CA PRO A 152 3.24 6.86 -15.70
C PRO A 152 3.99 7.09 -14.38
N LEU A 153 3.69 6.27 -13.37
CA LEU A 153 4.24 6.37 -12.02
C LEU A 153 4.82 5.02 -11.58
N ASP A 154 6.02 5.03 -11.02
CA ASP A 154 6.58 3.88 -10.31
C ASP A 154 6.51 4.10 -8.81
N PHE A 155 6.10 3.07 -8.07
CA PHE A 155 6.23 3.03 -6.63
C PHE A 155 6.81 1.69 -6.18
N PHE A 156 7.55 1.74 -5.06
CA PHE A 156 8.38 0.62 -4.57
C PHE A 156 7.83 0.01 -3.29
N GLY A 157 6.77 0.62 -2.75
CA GLY A 157 6.04 0.10 -1.64
C GLY A 157 4.94 1.04 -1.18
N VAL A 158 4.29 0.65 -0.09
CA VAL A 158 3.10 1.31 0.46
C VAL A 158 3.21 1.33 1.97
N HIS A 159 2.94 2.49 2.55
CA HIS A 159 2.82 2.66 3.99
C HIS A 159 1.34 2.70 4.40
N PHE A 160 1.01 2.04 5.51
CA PHE A 160 -0.29 2.11 6.16
C PHE A 160 -0.13 2.37 7.65
N ASP A 161 -0.83 3.39 8.15
CA ASP A 161 -1.14 3.55 9.56
C ASP A 161 -2.59 3.15 9.77
N LEU A 162 -2.82 2.05 10.49
CA LEU A 162 -4.13 1.46 10.72
C LEU A 162 -4.50 1.59 12.18
N ILE A 163 -5.72 2.02 12.48
CA ILE A 163 -6.33 1.95 13.80
C ILE A 163 -7.25 0.73 13.79
N LEU A 164 -6.92 -0.26 14.61
CA LEU A 164 -7.74 -1.46 14.75
C LEU A 164 -9.00 -1.17 15.57
N PRO A 165 -10.11 -1.90 15.36
CA PRO A 165 -11.25 -1.82 16.27
C PRO A 165 -10.89 -2.36 17.66
N ASN A 166 -11.67 -1.97 18.67
CA ASN A 166 -11.50 -2.46 20.04
C ASN A 166 -12.41 -3.67 20.30
N ASN A 167 -11.88 -4.87 20.05
CA ASN A 167 -12.52 -6.15 20.34
C ASN A 167 -11.46 -7.20 20.75
N PRO A 168 -10.99 -7.18 22.02
CA PRO A 168 -9.79 -7.90 22.43
C PRO A 168 -9.93 -9.43 22.42
N SER A 169 -11.16 -9.96 22.31
CA SER A 169 -11.39 -11.40 22.10
C SER A 169 -11.09 -11.87 20.67
N ILE A 170 -10.92 -10.95 19.74
CA ILE A 170 -10.63 -11.23 18.34
C ILE A 170 -9.15 -10.94 18.06
N ALA A 171 -8.53 -11.79 17.26
CA ALA A 171 -7.17 -11.62 16.77
C ALA A 171 -7.09 -11.89 15.26
N ILE A 172 -6.13 -11.24 14.61
CA ILE A 172 -5.80 -11.46 13.21
C ILE A 172 -5.25 -12.88 13.04
N THR A 173 -5.72 -13.62 12.05
CA THR A 173 -5.31 -15.00 11.75
C THR A 173 -4.46 -15.10 10.49
N SER A 174 -4.79 -14.32 9.45
CA SER A 174 -4.02 -14.19 8.22
C SER A 174 -4.29 -12.84 7.57
N SER A 175 -3.50 -12.48 6.56
CA SER A 175 -3.65 -11.21 5.87
C SER A 175 -3.26 -11.31 4.40
N ASP A 176 -3.87 -10.44 3.59
CA ASP A 176 -3.64 -10.37 2.15
C ASP A 176 -3.43 -8.92 1.72
N PHE A 177 -2.47 -8.71 0.82
CA PHE A 177 -2.19 -7.46 0.15
C PHE A 177 -2.65 -7.58 -1.31
N GLY A 178 -3.38 -6.59 -1.81
CA GLY A 178 -3.96 -6.59 -3.15
C GLY A 178 -3.65 -5.31 -3.93
N LEU A 179 -3.42 -5.49 -5.23
CA LEU A 179 -3.29 -4.44 -6.25
C LEU A 179 -4.36 -4.69 -7.30
N LEU A 180 -5.32 -3.77 -7.46
CA LEU A 180 -6.50 -3.98 -8.26
C LEU A 180 -6.69 -2.81 -9.23
N SER A 181 -7.07 -3.12 -10.46
CA SER A 181 -7.43 -2.15 -11.49
C SER A 181 -8.60 -2.68 -12.30
N ASP A 182 -9.31 -1.79 -12.99
CA ASP A 182 -10.42 -2.21 -13.85
C ASP A 182 -9.96 -3.16 -14.97
N PRO A 183 -10.85 -4.08 -15.41
CA PRO A 183 -10.60 -4.92 -16.56
C PRO A 183 -10.21 -4.11 -17.80
N GLY A 184 -9.06 -4.45 -18.40
CA GLY A 184 -8.56 -3.76 -19.60
C GLY A 184 -7.76 -2.48 -19.33
N ALA A 185 -7.57 -2.11 -18.06
CA ALA A 185 -6.76 -0.96 -17.64
C ALA A 185 -5.55 -1.46 -16.82
N PRO A 186 -4.52 -2.03 -17.45
CA PRO A 186 -3.48 -2.78 -16.74
C PRO A 186 -2.51 -1.87 -15.98
N PHE A 187 -1.79 -2.45 -15.04
CA PHE A 187 -0.56 -1.94 -14.43
C PHE A 187 0.59 -2.93 -14.67
N GLY A 188 1.82 -2.49 -14.41
CA GLY A 188 3.03 -3.29 -14.59
C GLY A 188 3.66 -3.68 -13.27
N ILE A 189 4.17 -4.90 -13.17
CA ILE A 189 5.09 -5.36 -12.12
C ILE A 189 6.46 -5.51 -12.78
N GLY A 190 7.37 -4.60 -12.43
CA GLY A 190 8.74 -4.57 -12.94
C GLY A 190 9.69 -5.49 -12.17
N PRO A 191 10.95 -5.59 -12.61
CA PRO A 191 11.55 -4.88 -13.75
C PRO A 191 11.12 -5.43 -15.13
N GLY A 192 11.44 -4.68 -16.19
CA GLY A 192 11.27 -5.11 -17.60
C GLY A 192 9.92 -4.77 -18.24
N VAL A 193 9.04 -4.04 -17.55
CA VAL A 193 7.78 -3.54 -18.12
C VAL A 193 8.02 -2.34 -19.05
N PRO A 194 7.15 -2.10 -20.06
CA PRO A 194 7.25 -0.92 -20.92
C PRO A 194 7.30 0.38 -20.13
N ARG A 195 7.87 1.45 -20.72
CA ARG A 195 7.88 2.78 -20.09
C ARG A 195 6.48 3.31 -19.83
N ASP A 196 5.58 3.10 -20.79
CA ASP A 196 4.18 3.44 -20.66
C ASP A 196 3.32 2.56 -21.57
N ILE A 197 2.04 2.44 -21.23
CA ILE A 197 0.99 1.91 -22.09
C ILE A 197 -0.09 2.98 -22.14
N THR A 198 -0.34 3.51 -23.32
CA THR A 198 -1.47 4.42 -23.57
C THR A 198 -2.64 3.59 -24.11
N THR A 199 -3.87 3.96 -23.74
CA THR A 199 -5.06 3.37 -24.36
C THR A 199 -4.96 3.58 -25.88
N PRO A 200 -5.23 2.57 -26.72
CA PRO A 200 -5.18 2.76 -28.17
C PRO A 200 -6.16 3.87 -28.57
N ASP A 201 -5.70 4.83 -29.37
CA ASP A 201 -6.54 5.86 -30.00
C ASP A 201 -7.60 5.18 -30.88
N THR A 202 -8.74 4.83 -30.30
CA THR A 202 -9.86 4.18 -30.98
C THR A 202 -10.54 5.14 -31.96
N GLY A 203 -10.29 6.45 -31.89
CA GLY A 203 -10.91 7.46 -32.74
C GLY A 203 -10.16 7.83 -34.02
N SER A 204 -8.82 7.76 -34.05
CA SER A 204 -8.04 8.38 -35.14
C SER A 204 -7.53 7.37 -36.17
N SER A 205 -7.16 6.16 -35.75
CA SER A 205 -6.54 5.18 -36.64
C SER A 205 -7.52 4.60 -37.66
N PHE A 206 -8.76 4.31 -37.25
CA PHE A 206 -9.80 3.82 -38.16
C PHE A 206 -10.25 4.91 -39.12
N THR A 207 -10.36 6.15 -38.64
CA THR A 207 -10.72 7.32 -39.46
C THR A 207 -9.64 7.60 -40.52
N LEU A 208 -8.36 7.55 -40.15
CA LEU A 208 -7.24 7.68 -41.09
C LEU A 208 -7.19 6.52 -42.10
N LEU A 209 -7.47 5.29 -41.66
CA LEU A 209 -7.55 4.14 -42.55
C LEU A 209 -8.74 4.25 -43.54
N CYS A 210 -9.90 4.71 -43.07
CA CYS A 210 -11.06 4.99 -43.91
C CYS A 210 -10.77 6.13 -44.91
N LEU A 211 -10.16 7.23 -44.47
CA LEU A 211 -9.78 8.33 -45.36
C LEU A 211 -8.73 7.89 -46.40
N GLY A 212 -7.72 7.11 -45.98
CA GLY A 212 -6.69 6.58 -46.88
C GLY A 212 -7.25 5.63 -47.93
N SER A 213 -8.18 4.75 -47.54
CA SER A 213 -8.83 3.81 -48.47
C SER A 213 -9.77 4.51 -49.46
N LEU A 214 -10.52 5.53 -49.02
CA LEU A 214 -11.31 6.39 -49.92
C LEU A 214 -10.45 7.12 -50.95
N GLY A 215 -9.31 7.66 -50.53
CA GLY A 215 -8.34 8.30 -51.43
C GLY A 215 -7.83 7.35 -52.52
N LEU A 216 -7.44 6.12 -52.13
CA LEU A 216 -6.99 5.09 -53.07
C LEU A 216 -8.09 4.66 -54.05
N MET A 217 -9.34 4.57 -53.58
CA MET A 217 -10.49 4.19 -54.41
C MET A 217 -10.80 5.25 -55.48
N LEU A 218 -10.73 6.53 -55.11
CA LEU A 218 -10.93 7.65 -56.03
C LEU A 218 -9.83 7.74 -57.10
N VAL A 219 -8.57 7.49 -56.72
CA VAL A 219 -7.46 7.41 -57.69
C VAL A 219 -7.69 6.27 -58.68
N ARG A 220 -8.09 5.09 -58.19
CA ARG A 220 -8.39 3.94 -59.06
C ARG A 220 -9.52 4.23 -60.04
N MET A 221 -10.60 4.89 -59.60
CA MET A 221 -11.73 5.28 -60.46
C MET A 221 -11.35 6.28 -61.56
N ARG A 222 -10.38 7.18 -61.30
CA ARG A 222 -9.90 8.11 -62.34
C ARG A 222 -9.02 7.40 -63.37
N LEU A 223 -8.18 6.46 -62.93
CA LEU A 223 -7.31 5.69 -63.82
C LEU A 223 -8.11 4.79 -64.78
N THR A 224 -9.19 4.16 -64.32
CA THR A 224 -10.05 3.32 -65.18
C THR A 224 -10.98 4.10 -66.12
N ARG A 225 -11.18 5.41 -65.90
CA ARG A 225 -11.95 6.28 -66.82
C ARG A 225 -11.08 6.94 -67.89
N ALA A 226 -9.76 6.93 -67.72
CA ALA A 226 -8.80 7.53 -68.65
C ALA A 226 -8.18 6.52 -69.65
N SER A 227 -8.51 5.24 -69.50
CA SER A 227 -8.18 4.12 -70.39
C SER A 227 -9.41 3.74 -71.22
#